data_AF-A0A1F7X8Q3-F1
#
_entry.id   AF-A0A1F7X8Q3-F1
#
_cell.length_a   1.000
_cell.length_b   1.000
_cell.length_c   1.000
_cell.angle_alpha   90.00
_cell.angle_beta   90.00
_cell.angle_gamma   90.00
#
_symmetry.space_group_name_H-M   'P 1'
#
loop_
_entity.id
_entity.type
_entity.pdbx_description
1 polymer ?
#
loop_
_entity_poly.entity_id
_entity_poly.type
_entity_poly.pdbx_seq_one_letter_code
_entity_poly.pdbx_strand_id
1 'polypeptide(L)'
;MFKEEDVIRAANLVNLTKKEQDLLIKTFRGNDFKKSRFVKDLLIIKCEPLIRAVSRKYIAYFLPFDELMNLGKKGLIKAIEKFDTAKGYRFAVYATWWIRAEIHKKLGLPVDVEEYGELRRKKL
;
A
#
# COMPACT_ATOMS: atom_id res chain seq x y z
N MET A 1 0.67 14.18 -11.72
CA MET A 1 -0.01 13.24 -12.65
C MET A 1 0.80 11.97 -12.64
N PHE A 2 0.17 10.82 -12.36
CA PHE A 2 0.82 9.52 -12.27
C PHE A 2 1.17 9.03 -13.69
N LYS A 3 2.45 8.80 -13.99
CA LYS A 3 3.01 8.43 -15.29
C LYS A 3 3.21 6.92 -15.40
N GLU A 4 3.39 6.41 -16.62
CA GLU A 4 3.66 4.98 -16.88
C GLU A 4 4.91 4.46 -16.13
N GLU A 5 5.93 5.31 -15.98
CA GLU A 5 7.13 5.03 -15.20
C GLU A 5 6.85 4.79 -13.71
N ASP A 6 5.81 5.44 -13.17
CA ASP A 6 5.44 5.37 -11.76
C ASP A 6 4.86 4.00 -11.42
N VAL A 7 4.17 3.41 -12.39
CA VAL A 7 3.62 2.06 -12.37
C VAL A 7 4.72 1.03 -12.30
N ILE A 8 5.71 1.16 -13.19
CA ILE A 8 6.83 0.25 -13.31
C ILE A 8 7.64 0.27 -12.02
N ARG A 9 7.89 1.46 -11.46
CA ARG A 9 8.58 1.61 -10.18
C ARG A 9 7.79 0.98 -9.03
N ALA A 10 6.48 1.25 -8.92
CA ALA A 10 5.65 0.64 -7.89
C ALA A 10 5.61 -0.89 -8.02
N ALA A 11 5.50 -1.39 -9.25
CA ALA A 11 5.43 -2.81 -9.55
C ALA A 11 6.72 -3.56 -9.24
N ASN A 12 7.88 -2.97 -9.54
CA ASN A 12 9.18 -3.52 -9.18
C ASN A 12 9.36 -3.60 -7.65
N LEU A 13 8.82 -2.65 -6.88
CA LEU A 13 8.89 -2.68 -5.42
C LEU A 13 8.05 -3.80 -4.79
N VAL A 14 7.04 -4.29 -5.51
CA VAL A 14 6.17 -5.41 -5.10
C VAL A 14 6.60 -6.72 -5.81
N ASN A 15 7.75 -6.71 -6.48
CA ASN A 15 8.33 -7.86 -7.19
C ASN A 15 7.34 -8.49 -8.21
N LEU A 16 6.65 -7.64 -8.98
CA LEU A 16 5.72 -8.08 -10.03
C LEU A 16 6.47 -8.63 -11.24
N THR A 17 5.89 -9.65 -11.88
CA THR A 17 6.43 -10.22 -13.13
C THR A 17 6.27 -9.23 -14.29
N LYS A 18 7.12 -9.34 -15.32
CA LYS A 18 7.04 -8.48 -16.51
C LYS A 18 5.65 -8.45 -17.16
N LYS A 19 4.98 -9.61 -17.23
CA LYS A 19 3.60 -9.72 -17.74
C LYS A 19 2.58 -8.95 -16.90
N GLU A 20 2.74 -8.96 -15.58
CA GLU A 20 1.89 -8.19 -14.65
C GLU A 20 2.18 -6.69 -14.76
N GLN A 21 3.45 -6.31 -14.92
CA GLN A 21 3.85 -4.93 -15.19
C GLN A 21 3.23 -4.41 -16.49
N ASP A 22 3.32 -5.18 -17.57
CA ASP A 22 2.73 -4.82 -18.88
C ASP A 22 1.21 -4.68 -18.80
N LEU A 23 0.55 -5.51 -18.00
CA LEU A 23 -0.89 -5.45 -17.79
C LEU A 23 -1.30 -4.21 -16.99
N LEU A 24 -0.51 -3.84 -15.97
CA LEU A 24 -0.68 -2.59 -15.24
C LEU A 24 -0.50 -1.40 -16.17
N ILE A 25 0.60 -1.36 -16.93
CA ILE A 25 0.88 -0.30 -17.90
C ILE A 25 -0.27 -0.12 -18.90
N LYS A 26 -0.79 -1.22 -19.47
CA LYS A 26 -1.94 -1.18 -20.39
C LYS A 26 -3.20 -0.60 -19.73
N THR A 27 -3.48 -0.99 -18.48
CA THR A 27 -4.63 -0.43 -17.73
C THR A 27 -4.42 1.04 -17.35
N PHE A 28 -3.18 1.49 -17.15
CA PHE A 28 -2.84 2.90 -16.92
C PHE A 28 -3.06 3.78 -18.15
N ARG A 29 -2.70 3.30 -19.35
CA ARG A 29 -2.95 4.02 -20.61
C ARG A 29 -4.45 4.26 -20.87
N GLY A 30 -5.33 3.47 -20.24
CA GLY A 30 -6.79 3.63 -20.27
C GLY A 30 -7.37 4.71 -19.35
N ASN A 31 -6.55 5.54 -18.69
CA ASN A 31 -6.97 6.63 -17.79
C ASN A 31 -7.73 6.19 -16.50
N ASP A 32 -7.86 4.88 -16.25
CA ASP A 32 -8.73 4.34 -15.18
C ASP A 32 -8.01 3.44 -14.16
N PHE A 33 -6.69 3.58 -13.98
CA PHE A 33 -5.94 2.76 -13.02
C PHE A 33 -6.54 2.75 -11.60
N LYS A 34 -6.98 3.92 -11.10
CA LYS A 34 -7.62 4.02 -9.78
C LYS A 34 -9.01 3.37 -9.72
N LYS A 35 -9.65 3.10 -10.87
CA LYS A 35 -10.94 2.43 -10.98
C LYS A 35 -10.83 0.95 -11.37
N SER A 36 -9.68 0.52 -11.89
CA SER A 36 -9.46 -0.87 -12.30
C SER A 36 -9.45 -1.81 -11.09
N ARG A 37 -10.59 -2.46 -10.85
CA ARG A 37 -10.76 -3.47 -9.79
C ARG A 37 -9.71 -4.56 -9.90
N PHE A 38 -9.50 -5.08 -11.10
CA PHE A 38 -8.52 -6.14 -11.38
C PHE A 38 -7.11 -5.79 -10.87
N VAL A 39 -6.68 -4.55 -11.08
CA VAL A 39 -5.35 -4.09 -10.67
C VAL A 39 -5.23 -3.96 -9.16
N LYS A 40 -6.27 -3.46 -8.49
CA LYS A 40 -6.32 -3.43 -7.02
C LYS A 40 -6.23 -4.84 -6.45
N ASP A 41 -6.99 -5.77 -7.00
CA ASP A 41 -7.01 -7.16 -6.54
C ASP A 41 -5.64 -7.83 -6.72
N LEU A 42 -5.00 -7.64 -7.87
CA LEU A 42 -3.64 -8.13 -8.14
C LEU A 42 -2.63 -7.58 -7.11
N LEU A 43 -2.65 -6.26 -6.87
CA LEU A 43 -1.76 -5.62 -5.91
C LEU A 43 -2.01 -6.08 -4.48
N ILE A 44 -3.27 -6.33 -4.10
CA ILE A 44 -3.63 -6.88 -2.78
C ILE A 44 -3.03 -8.26 -2.60
N ILE A 45 -3.20 -9.16 -3.58
CA ILE A 45 -2.65 -10.53 -3.54
C ILE A 45 -1.13 -10.47 -3.40
N LYS A 46 -0.47 -9.60 -4.17
CA LYS A 46 0.99 -9.52 -4.22
C LYS A 46 1.60 -8.88 -2.97
N CYS A 47 0.89 -7.93 -2.37
CA CYS A 47 1.31 -7.31 -1.11
C CYS A 47 0.84 -8.09 0.13
N GLU A 48 0.18 -9.24 -0.02
CA GLU A 48 -0.29 -10.03 1.12
C GLU A 48 0.83 -10.38 2.13
N PRO A 49 2.06 -10.75 1.71
CA PRO A 49 3.17 -10.97 2.65
C PRO A 49 3.54 -9.73 3.46
N LEU A 50 3.48 -8.55 2.85
CA LEU A 50 3.70 -7.27 3.54
C LEU A 50 2.61 -7.03 4.58
N ILE A 51 1.33 -7.18 4.19
CA ILE A 51 0.19 -7.03 5.10
C ILE A 51 0.35 -8.00 6.28
N ARG A 52 0.62 -9.27 6.00
CA ARG A 52 0.84 -10.31 7.01
C ARG A 52 1.97 -9.97 7.97
N ALA A 53 3.10 -9.47 7.47
CA ALA A 53 4.25 -9.09 8.29
C ALA A 53 3.93 -7.91 9.22
N VAL A 54 3.16 -6.93 8.76
CA VAL A 54 2.73 -5.80 9.59
C VAL A 54 1.68 -6.24 10.61
N SER A 55 0.64 -6.95 10.17
CA SER A 55 -0.48 -7.42 11.00
C SER A 55 -0.02 -8.35 12.13
N ARG A 56 1.02 -9.17 11.92
CA ARG A 56 1.59 -10.05 12.97
C ARG A 56 2.01 -9.30 14.23
N LYS A 57 2.44 -8.03 14.11
CA LYS A 57 2.85 -7.20 15.25
C LYS A 57 1.69 -6.84 16.18
N TYR A 58 0.45 -7.05 15.76
CA TYR A 58 -0.75 -6.63 16.47
C TYR A 58 -1.58 -7.81 17.01
N ILE A 59 -1.08 -9.04 16.93
CA ILE A 59 -1.78 -10.24 17.41
C ILE A 59 -2.08 -10.17 18.92
N ALA A 60 -1.21 -9.52 19.69
CA ALA A 60 -1.36 -9.38 21.14
C ALA A 60 -2.56 -8.50 21.58
N TYR A 61 -3.19 -7.75 20.67
CA TYR A 61 -4.27 -6.81 20.99
C TYR A 61 -5.67 -7.46 20.98
N PHE A 62 -5.76 -8.76 21.25
CA PHE A 62 -7.01 -9.55 21.31
C PHE A 62 -7.90 -9.48 20.05
N LEU A 63 -7.35 -9.05 18.92
CA LEU A 63 -8.06 -9.01 17.65
C LEU A 63 -7.74 -10.27 16.83
N PRO A 64 -8.74 -10.97 16.25
CA PRO A 64 -8.48 -12.11 15.38
C PRO A 64 -7.54 -11.74 14.24
N PHE A 65 -6.63 -12.65 13.89
CA PHE A 65 -5.63 -12.39 12.85
C PHE A 65 -6.26 -12.05 11.49
N ASP A 66 -7.39 -12.68 11.16
CA ASP A 66 -8.14 -12.40 9.94
C ASP A 66 -8.71 -10.98 9.91
N GLU A 67 -9.12 -10.45 11.07
CA GLU A 67 -9.57 -9.06 11.16
C GLU A 67 -8.40 -8.09 10.96
N LEU A 68 -7.23 -8.37 11.55
CA LEU A 68 -6.00 -7.61 11.31
C LEU A 68 -5.57 -7.65 9.83
N MET A 69 -5.70 -8.80 9.17
CA MET A 69 -5.42 -8.94 7.74
C MET A 69 -6.40 -8.10 6.91
N ASN A 70 -7.69 -8.12 7.24
CA ASN A 70 -8.72 -7.35 6.54
C ASN A 70 -8.54 -5.84 6.71
N LEU A 71 -8.16 -5.37 7.90
CA LEU A 71 -7.80 -3.98 8.14
C LEU A 71 -6.55 -3.58 7.34
N GLY A 72 -5.54 -4.45 7.30
CA GLY A 72 -4.35 -4.20 6.51
C GLY A 72 -4.63 -4.15 5.00
N LYS A 73 -5.51 -5.00 4.47
CA LYS A 73 -5.99 -4.91 3.08
C LYS A 73 -6.66 -3.56 2.80
N LYS A 74 -7.50 -3.06 3.72
CA LYS A 74 -8.11 -1.72 3.61
C LYS A 74 -7.07 -0.60 3.61
N GLY A 75 -6.05 -0.70 4.46
CA GLY A 75 -4.93 0.24 4.50
C GLY A 75 -4.11 0.24 3.21
N LEU A 76 -3.82 -0.94 2.66
CA LEU A 76 -3.13 -1.06 1.38
C LEU A 76 -3.92 -0.42 0.23
N ILE A 77 -5.25 -0.62 0.17
CA ILE A 77 -6.09 0.02 -0.86
C ILE A 77 -5.97 1.55 -0.78
N LYS A 78 -6.05 2.12 0.43
CA LYS A 78 -5.84 3.56 0.64
C LYS A 78 -4.45 4.00 0.20
N ALA A 79 -3.43 3.18 0.46
CA ALA A 79 -2.08 3.43 -0.01
C ALA A 79 -2.03 3.48 -1.54
N ILE A 80 -2.59 2.50 -2.24
CA ILE A 80 -2.63 2.46 -3.72
C ILE A 80 -3.31 3.71 -4.29
N GLU A 81 -4.41 4.15 -3.69
CA GLU A 81 -5.18 5.29 -4.19
C GLU A 81 -4.48 6.64 -4.01
N LYS A 82 -3.71 6.77 -2.92
CA LYS A 82 -3.06 8.03 -2.51
C LYS A 82 -1.56 8.07 -2.79
N PHE A 83 -0.94 6.96 -3.18
CA PHE A 83 0.49 6.91 -3.45
C PHE A 83 0.84 7.90 -4.56
N ASP A 84 1.99 8.53 -4.40
CA ASP A 84 2.55 9.50 -5.33
C ASP A 84 4.04 9.26 -5.40
N THR A 85 4.47 8.69 -6.52
CA THR A 85 5.86 8.35 -6.84
C THR A 85 6.74 9.58 -7.04
N ALA A 86 6.17 10.74 -7.39
CA ALA A 86 6.92 11.98 -7.52
C ALA A 86 7.57 12.40 -6.19
N LYS A 87 7.07 11.87 -5.06
CA LYS A 87 7.60 12.12 -3.72
C LYS A 87 8.86 11.31 -3.41
N GLY A 88 9.24 10.34 -4.24
CA GLY A 88 10.49 9.59 -4.10
C GLY A 88 10.50 8.50 -3.02
N TYR A 89 9.40 8.26 -2.31
CA TYR A 89 9.32 7.18 -1.31
C TYR A 89 9.04 5.83 -1.95
N ARG A 90 9.64 4.77 -1.40
CA ARG A 90 9.31 3.39 -1.78
C ARG A 90 7.87 3.08 -1.39
N PHE A 91 7.08 2.52 -2.31
CA PHE A 91 5.70 2.12 -2.08
C PHE A 91 5.50 1.26 -0.82
N ALA A 92 6.39 0.30 -0.54
CA ALA A 92 6.29 -0.55 0.65
C ALA A 92 6.32 0.25 1.96
N VAL A 93 7.12 1.31 2.04
CA VAL A 93 7.18 2.21 3.21
C VAL A 93 5.85 2.95 3.35
N TYR A 94 5.36 3.49 2.24
CA TYR A 94 4.09 4.20 2.19
C TYR A 94 2.90 3.31 2.58
N ALA A 95 2.83 2.11 2.02
CA ALA A 95 1.81 1.12 2.30
C ALA A 95 1.83 0.67 3.77
N THR A 96 3.02 0.45 4.33
CA THR A 96 3.18 0.07 5.75
C THR A 96 2.52 1.09 6.67
N TRP A 97 2.68 2.39 6.40
CA TRP A 97 2.05 3.43 7.20
C TRP A 97 0.51 3.34 7.15
N TRP A 98 -0.08 3.25 5.96
CA TRP A 98 -1.54 3.13 5.83
C TRP A 98 -2.10 1.84 6.44
N ILE A 99 -1.35 0.72 6.36
CA ILE A 99 -1.72 -0.54 7.01
C ILE A 99 -1.75 -0.36 8.53
N ARG A 100 -0.69 0.21 9.13
CA ARG A 100 -0.62 0.48 10.57
C ARG A 100 -1.72 1.45 11.00
N ALA A 101 -1.96 2.50 10.23
CA ALA A 101 -2.98 3.51 10.53
C ALA A 101 -4.39 2.91 10.63
N GLU A 102 -4.78 2.01 9.72
CA GLU A 102 -6.10 1.35 9.81
C GLU A 102 -6.22 0.40 11.00
N ILE A 103 -5.14 -0.32 11.32
CA ILE A 103 -5.10 -1.20 12.50
C ILE A 103 -5.19 -0.37 13.78
N HIS A 104 -4.37 0.68 13.91
CA HIS A 104 -4.39 1.59 15.06
C HIS A 104 -5.76 2.24 15.24
N LYS A 105 -6.37 2.71 14.14
CA LYS A 105 -7.72 3.28 14.15
C LYS A 105 -8.75 2.30 14.72
N LYS A 106 -8.68 1.02 14.36
CA LYS A 106 -9.59 -0.01 14.91
C LYS A 106 -9.32 -0.27 16.39
N LEU A 107 -8.04 -0.30 16.78
CA LEU A 107 -7.63 -0.60 18.16
C LEU A 107 -7.73 0.62 19.11
N GLY A 108 -8.08 1.81 18.60
CA GLY A 108 -8.06 3.04 19.39
C GLY A 108 -6.65 3.49 19.81
N LEU A 109 -5.62 2.94 19.17
CA LEU A 109 -4.24 3.34 19.40
C LEU A 109 -3.97 4.69 18.73
N PRO A 110 -3.06 5.52 19.28
CA PRO A 110 -2.66 6.75 18.63
C PRO A 110 -2.17 6.44 17.20
N VAL A 111 -2.85 7.03 16.21
CA VAL A 111 -2.37 7.01 14.84
C VAL A 111 -1.24 8.01 14.81
N ASP A 112 -0.03 7.53 14.54
CA ASP A 112 1.15 8.37 14.52
C ASP A 112 1.11 9.29 13.29
N VAL A 113 0.43 10.43 13.44
CA VAL A 113 0.30 11.47 12.41
C VAL A 113 1.65 12.18 12.21
N GLU A 114 2.48 12.20 13.26
CA GLU A 114 3.84 12.73 13.21
C GLU A 114 4.73 11.90 12.30
N GLU A 115 4.68 10.56 12.31
CA GLU A 115 5.51 9.71 11.44
C GLU A 115 5.31 10.01 9.93
N TYR A 116 4.09 10.41 9.51
CA TYR A 116 3.81 10.84 8.13
C TYR A 116 4.30 12.28 7.84
N GLY A 117 4.20 13.17 8.83
CA GLY A 117 4.78 14.52 8.78
C GLY A 117 6.31 14.52 8.88
N GLU A 118 6.90 13.50 9.48
CA GLU A 118 8.34 13.27 9.57
C GLU A 118 8.90 12.58 8.33
N LEU A 119 8.16 11.63 7.73
CA LEU A 119 8.43 11.18 6.37
C LEU A 119 8.44 12.36 5.39
N ARG A 120 7.59 13.39 5.59
CA ARG A 120 7.64 14.65 4.82
C ARG A 120 8.90 15.49 5.10
N ARG A 121 9.52 15.38 6.28
CA ARG A 121 10.71 16.14 6.71
C ARG A 121 12.04 15.44 6.42
N LYS A 122 12.10 14.11 6.40
CA LYS A 122 13.32 13.36 6.06
C LYS A 122 13.50 13.26 4.53
N LYS A 123 13.64 14.43 3.89
CA LYS A 123 14.56 14.60 2.76
C LYS A 123 15.95 14.82 3.39
N LEU A 124 16.70 13.75 3.57
CA LEU A 124 18.16 13.82 3.66
C LEU A 124 18.69 12.92 2.55
#